data_AF-A0A5Q6RQ26-F1
#
_entry.id   AF-A0A5Q6RQ26-F1
#
_cell.length_a   1.000
_cell.length_b   1.000
_cell.length_c   1.000
_cell.angle_alpha   90.00
_cell.angle_beta   90.00
_cell.angle_gamma   90.00
#
_symmetry.space_group_name_H-M   'P 1'
#
loop_
_entity.id
_entity.type
_entity.pdbx_description
1 polymer ?
#
loop_
_entity_poly.entity_id
_entity_poly.type
_entity_poly.pdbx_seq_one_letter_code
_entity_poly.pdbx_strand_id
1 'polypeptide(L)'
;MTVLGLSGCDDEAQFAPSLPSAAGYRDDGGALRIWTGTPCEGVTRVALTFAGPGDERARLVLRAPSPGVTVEHLDPAAPDAAFEPEESLPDGYDWRTADTISLVIDGAEPAWGSVVGVDQVVVESPDHPEDSFLFDDLGWKDPTAVDAENGTSFLTVCTPDPEQ
;
A
#
# COMPACT_ATOMS: atom_id res chain seq x y z
N MET A 1 -29.23 19.18 36.47
CA MET A 1 -28.98 19.38 35.03
C MET A 1 -27.49 19.56 34.87
N THR A 2 -26.78 18.47 34.62
CA THR A 2 -25.34 18.48 34.36
C THR A 2 -25.18 18.11 32.90
N VAL A 3 -24.71 19.06 32.10
CA VAL A 3 -24.39 18.86 30.68
C VAL A 3 -23.04 18.16 30.64
N LEU A 4 -23.03 16.90 30.22
CA LEU A 4 -21.80 16.21 29.85
C LEU A 4 -21.52 16.55 28.38
N GLY A 5 -20.47 17.32 28.16
CA GLY A 5 -19.97 17.66 26.83
C GLY A 5 -19.46 16.42 26.12
N LEU A 6 -19.83 16.30 24.85
CA LEU A 6 -19.27 15.35 23.91
C LEU A 6 -17.84 15.80 23.60
N SER A 7 -16.85 15.15 24.19
CA SER A 7 -15.48 15.19 23.67
C SER A 7 -15.47 14.31 22.42
N GLY A 8 -15.61 14.94 21.25
CA GLY A 8 -15.28 14.29 19.99
C GLY A 8 -13.78 14.00 20.00
N CYS A 9 -13.42 12.72 19.95
CA CYS A 9 -12.06 12.31 19.67
C CYS A 9 -11.80 12.54 18.18
N ASP A 10 -11.32 13.72 17.81
CA ASP A 10 -10.57 13.90 16.57
C ASP A 10 -9.14 13.40 16.85
N ASP A 11 -8.98 12.07 16.84
CA ASP A 11 -7.69 11.39 16.95
C ASP A 11 -7.04 11.34 15.55
N GLU A 12 -6.72 12.51 14.99
CA GLU A 12 -5.71 12.54 13.94
C GLU A 12 -4.36 12.29 14.61
N ALA A 13 -3.75 11.14 14.32
CA ALA A 13 -2.46 10.78 14.90
C ALA A 13 -1.45 11.91 14.63
N GLN A 14 -0.74 12.37 15.65
CA GLN A 14 0.20 13.51 15.57
C GLN A 14 1.34 13.38 14.53
N PHE A 15 1.43 12.23 13.85
CA PHE A 15 2.41 11.90 12.82
C PHE A 15 1.76 11.42 11.51
N ALA A 16 0.43 11.55 11.39
CA ALA A 16 -0.25 11.30 10.12
C ALA A 16 0.17 12.37 9.10
N PRO A 17 0.36 12.00 7.83
CA PRO A 17 0.55 13.00 6.79
C PRO A 17 -0.68 13.89 6.65
N SER A 18 -0.48 15.12 6.17
CA SER A 18 -1.56 16.09 5.98
C SER A 18 -2.54 15.74 4.85
N LEU A 19 -2.16 14.78 4.00
CA LEU A 19 -2.94 14.22 2.92
C LEU A 19 -3.03 12.70 3.08
N PRO A 20 -4.13 12.05 2.62
CA PRO A 20 -4.24 10.60 2.67
C PRO A 20 -3.09 9.95 1.90
N SER A 21 -2.53 8.86 2.43
CA SER A 21 -1.49 8.10 1.73
C SER A 21 -2.04 6.85 1.05
N ALA A 22 -1.56 6.56 -0.15
CA ALA A 22 -1.98 5.41 -0.93
C ALA A 22 -0.84 4.80 -1.77
N ALA A 23 -1.02 3.53 -2.10
CA ALA A 23 -0.31 2.82 -3.16
C ALA A 23 -1.36 2.24 -4.13
N GLY A 24 -0.94 1.96 -5.35
CA GLY A 24 -1.78 1.35 -6.37
C GLY A 24 -1.76 -0.17 -6.30
N TYR A 25 -2.92 -0.81 -6.42
CA TYR A 25 -3.09 -2.26 -6.43
C TYR A 25 -3.85 -2.72 -7.66
N ARG A 26 -3.46 -3.87 -8.23
CA ARG A 26 -4.10 -4.46 -9.41
C ARG A 26 -4.05 -5.98 -9.36
N ASP A 27 -5.15 -6.60 -9.77
CA ASP A 27 -5.19 -8.00 -10.20
C ASP A 27 -4.84 -8.06 -11.69
N ASP A 28 -3.68 -8.65 -12.01
CA ASP A 28 -3.29 -8.95 -13.39
C ASP A 28 -3.44 -10.45 -13.65
N GLY A 29 -4.68 -10.84 -13.97
CA GLY A 29 -5.00 -12.19 -14.43
C GLY A 29 -4.64 -13.31 -13.46
N GLY A 30 -4.65 -13.08 -12.15
CA GLY A 30 -4.11 -14.04 -11.19
C GLY A 30 -2.99 -13.49 -10.31
N ALA A 31 -2.24 -12.50 -10.79
CA ALA A 31 -1.11 -11.93 -10.08
C ALA A 31 -1.48 -10.64 -9.35
N LEU A 32 -1.08 -10.50 -8.09
CA LEU A 32 -1.13 -9.22 -7.40
C LEU A 32 0.02 -8.35 -7.90
N ARG A 33 -0.30 -7.14 -8.38
CA ARG A 33 0.68 -6.13 -8.76
C ARG A 33 0.47 -4.91 -7.88
N ILE A 34 1.56 -4.39 -7.32
CA ILE A 34 1.54 -3.19 -6.47
C ILE A 34 2.45 -2.14 -7.09
N TRP A 35 1.98 -0.90 -7.10
CA TRP A 35 2.73 0.26 -7.57
C TRP A 35 2.77 1.30 -6.44
N THR A 36 3.98 1.73 -6.06
CA THR A 36 4.14 2.72 -4.99
C THR A 36 3.76 4.14 -5.43
N GLY A 37 3.43 4.37 -6.70
CA GLY A 37 3.12 5.68 -7.28
C GLY A 37 4.36 6.54 -7.55
N THR A 38 5.26 6.61 -6.57
CA THR A 38 6.57 7.26 -6.67
C THR A 38 7.64 6.29 -6.19
N PRO A 39 8.85 6.26 -6.80
CA PRO A 39 9.92 5.39 -6.35
C PRO A 39 10.26 5.62 -4.87
N CYS A 40 10.27 4.54 -4.10
CA CYS A 40 10.77 4.51 -2.75
C CYS A 40 12.27 4.19 -2.79
N GLU A 41 13.12 5.17 -2.47
CA GLU A 41 14.58 4.97 -2.44
C GLU A 41 15.05 4.43 -1.08
N GLY A 42 16.03 3.52 -1.07
CA GLY A 42 16.63 3.03 0.18
C GLY A 42 15.78 2.01 0.94
N VAL A 43 14.83 1.35 0.29
CA VAL A 43 13.98 0.33 0.92
C VAL A 43 14.82 -0.82 1.43
N THR A 44 14.68 -1.13 2.72
CA THR A 44 15.34 -2.27 3.37
C THR A 44 14.36 -3.35 3.78
N ARG A 45 13.07 -3.03 3.86
CA ARG A 45 12.01 -3.98 4.17
C ARG A 45 10.69 -3.59 3.52
N VAL A 46 10.00 -4.59 3.00
CA VAL A 46 8.60 -4.49 2.55
C VAL A 46 7.81 -5.53 3.33
N ALA A 47 6.69 -5.12 3.93
CA ALA A 47 5.77 -6.01 4.60
C ALA A 47 4.37 -5.87 4.01
N LEU A 48 3.80 -6.99 3.59
CA LEU A 48 2.42 -7.11 3.19
C LEU A 48 1.68 -7.95 4.24
N THR A 49 0.59 -7.40 4.78
CA THR A 49 -0.35 -8.17 5.60
C THR A 49 -1.65 -8.32 4.83
N PHE A 50 -2.10 -9.56 4.71
CA PHE A 50 -3.37 -9.94 4.10
C PHE A 50 -4.31 -10.28 5.24
N ALA A 51 -5.26 -9.41 5.53
CA ALA A 51 -6.24 -9.63 6.60
C ALA A 51 -7.51 -10.21 5.99
N GLY A 52 -7.90 -11.39 6.44
CA GLY A 52 -9.11 -12.10 6.02
C GLY A 52 -10.21 -12.03 7.08
N PRO A 53 -11.29 -12.80 6.89
CA PRO A 53 -12.46 -12.73 7.74
C PRO A 53 -12.16 -13.09 9.19
N GLY A 54 -12.63 -12.26 10.12
CA GLY A 54 -12.39 -12.43 11.55
C GLY A 54 -10.98 -12.00 11.95
N ASP A 55 -10.20 -12.93 12.49
CA ASP A 55 -8.83 -12.69 12.95
C ASP A 55 -7.76 -13.33 12.03
N GLU A 56 -8.15 -13.85 10.87
CA GLU A 56 -7.24 -14.50 9.94
C GLU A 56 -6.27 -13.49 9.33
N ARG A 57 -4.96 -13.81 9.38
CA ARG A 57 -3.91 -12.98 8.79
C ARG A 57 -2.83 -13.85 8.18
N ALA A 58 -2.42 -13.50 6.95
CA ALA A 58 -1.19 -13.99 6.34
C ALA A 58 -0.23 -12.81 6.11
N ARG A 59 1.07 -13.09 6.09
CA ARG A 59 2.10 -12.06 5.93
C ARG A 59 3.18 -12.50 4.96
N LEU A 60 3.63 -11.54 4.16
CA LEU A 60 4.86 -11.62 3.38
C LEU A 60 5.78 -10.52 3.89
N VAL A 61 7.00 -10.87 4.26
CA VAL A 61 8.03 -9.90 4.64
C VAL A 61 9.25 -10.15 3.78
N LEU A 62 9.66 -9.11 3.04
CA LEU A 62 10.84 -9.10 2.18
C LEU A 62 11.88 -8.17 2.80
N ARG A 63 13.16 -8.56 2.73
CA ARG A 63 14.29 -7.73 3.18
C ARG A 63 15.32 -7.53 2.09
N ALA A 64 15.90 -6.33 2.05
CA ALA A 64 17.06 -6.01 1.23
C ALA A 64 18.23 -5.59 2.14
N PRO A 65 19.48 -5.89 1.76
CA PRO A 65 20.65 -5.45 2.51
C PRO A 65 20.83 -3.93 2.42
N SER A 66 21.48 -3.32 3.42
CA SER A 66 21.88 -1.91 3.35
C SER A 66 22.85 -1.65 2.18
N PRO A 67 22.75 -0.51 1.47
CA PRO A 67 21.97 0.69 1.80
C PRO A 67 20.48 0.66 1.42
N GLY A 68 19.93 -0.50 1.04
CA GLY A 68 18.56 -0.64 0.53
C GLY A 68 18.50 -0.52 -0.99
N VAL A 69 17.31 -0.72 -1.53
CA VAL A 69 17.04 -0.74 -2.98
C VAL A 69 15.91 0.22 -3.33
N THR A 70 15.84 0.64 -4.59
CA THR A 70 14.71 1.43 -5.08
C THR A 70 13.56 0.50 -5.43
N VAL A 71 12.36 0.79 -4.92
CA VAL A 71 11.14 0.06 -5.21
C VAL A 71 10.12 1.01 -5.81
N GLU A 72 9.57 0.63 -6.97
CA GLU A 72 8.43 1.32 -7.56
C GLU A 72 7.28 0.37 -7.86
N HIS A 73 7.61 -0.83 -8.37
CA HIS A 73 6.65 -1.89 -8.59
C HIS A 73 7.04 -3.14 -7.81
N LEU A 74 6.05 -3.82 -7.25
CA LEU A 74 6.22 -5.07 -6.53
C LEU A 74 5.36 -6.17 -7.14
N ASP A 75 5.95 -7.35 -7.23
CA ASP A 75 5.28 -8.62 -7.44
C ASP A 75 5.52 -9.51 -6.21
N PRO A 76 4.53 -9.67 -5.33
CA PRO A 76 4.69 -10.49 -4.12
C PRO A 76 5.00 -11.96 -4.40
N ALA A 77 4.59 -12.49 -5.56
CA ALA A 77 4.83 -13.88 -5.94
C ALA A 77 6.20 -14.07 -6.61
N ALA A 78 6.76 -13.01 -7.18
CA ALA A 78 8.07 -12.99 -7.81
C ALA A 78 8.87 -11.75 -7.38
N PRO A 79 9.29 -11.67 -6.10
CA PRO A 79 10.04 -10.53 -5.60
C PRO A 79 11.35 -10.35 -6.39
N ASP A 80 11.79 -9.09 -6.53
CA ASP A 80 13.07 -8.77 -7.16
C ASP A 80 14.22 -9.54 -6.46
N ALA A 81 15.23 -9.96 -7.21
CA ALA A 81 16.38 -10.69 -6.68
C ALA A 81 17.18 -9.90 -5.63
N ALA A 82 16.97 -8.59 -5.54
CA ALA A 82 17.51 -7.74 -4.49
C ALA A 82 16.84 -7.97 -3.11
N PHE A 83 15.70 -8.65 -3.06
CA PHE A 83 14.98 -9.02 -1.85
C PHE A 83 15.15 -10.50 -1.51
N GLU A 84 15.27 -10.78 -0.21
CA GLU A 84 15.17 -12.11 0.37
C GLU A 84 13.90 -12.20 1.24
N PRO A 85 13.09 -13.26 1.13
CA PRO A 85 11.97 -13.47 2.03
C PRO A 85 12.45 -13.70 3.47
N GLU A 86 12.01 -12.85 4.40
CA GLU A 86 12.12 -13.10 5.84
C GLU A 86 10.92 -13.93 6.34
N GLU A 87 9.73 -13.63 5.85
CA GLU A 87 8.50 -14.37 6.13
C GLU A 87 7.82 -14.63 4.78
N SER A 88 7.44 -15.89 4.52
CA SER A 88 6.78 -16.29 3.28
C SER A 88 5.30 -16.57 3.52
N LEU A 89 4.48 -16.32 2.50
CA LEU A 89 3.09 -16.75 2.52
C LEU A 89 3.00 -18.28 2.56
N PRO A 90 1.92 -18.84 3.14
CA PRO A 90 1.67 -20.27 3.06
C PRO A 90 1.68 -20.78 1.61
N ASP A 91 2.13 -22.01 1.41
CA ASP A 91 2.10 -22.64 0.10
C ASP A 91 0.67 -22.65 -0.47
N GLY A 92 0.53 -22.12 -1.69
CA GLY A 92 -0.77 -22.04 -2.37
C GLY A 92 -1.72 -21.01 -1.79
N TYR A 93 -1.25 -20.08 -0.96
CA TYR A 93 -2.07 -18.97 -0.45
C TYR A 93 -2.64 -18.13 -1.62
N ASP A 94 -3.96 -17.96 -1.64
CA ASP A 94 -4.66 -17.10 -2.60
C ASP A 94 -4.99 -15.77 -1.92
N TRP A 95 -4.28 -14.71 -2.31
CA TRP A 95 -4.44 -13.38 -1.72
C TRP A 95 -5.85 -12.80 -1.93
N ARG A 96 -6.60 -13.29 -2.92
CA ARG A 96 -7.96 -12.84 -3.22
C ARG A 96 -8.98 -13.20 -2.15
N THR A 97 -8.63 -14.11 -1.25
CA THR A 97 -9.52 -14.50 -0.15
C THR A 97 -9.39 -13.58 1.07
N ALA A 98 -8.43 -12.65 1.05
CA ALA A 98 -8.32 -11.61 2.07
C ALA A 98 -9.40 -10.55 1.86
N ASP A 99 -9.78 -9.86 2.93
CA ASP A 99 -10.65 -8.68 2.88
C ASP A 99 -9.83 -7.44 2.51
N THR A 100 -8.61 -7.33 3.07
CA THR A 100 -7.72 -6.17 2.84
C THR A 100 -6.26 -6.58 2.69
N ILE A 101 -5.50 -5.74 1.99
CA ILE A 101 -4.04 -5.80 1.93
C ILE A 101 -3.50 -4.51 2.54
N SER A 102 -2.56 -4.63 3.48
CA SER A 102 -1.80 -3.48 3.99
C SER A 102 -0.33 -3.56 3.57
N LEU A 103 0.21 -2.47 3.03
CA LEU A 103 1.61 -2.30 2.70
C LEU A 103 2.32 -1.42 3.74
N VAL A 104 3.48 -1.88 4.19
CA VAL A 104 4.44 -1.11 5.00
C VAL A 104 5.82 -1.20 4.35
N ILE A 105 6.48 -0.06 4.21
CA ILE A 105 7.83 0.08 3.67
C ILE A 105 8.73 0.64 4.78
N ASP A 106 9.91 0.04 4.99
CA ASP A 106 10.93 0.58 5.90
C ASP A 106 12.22 0.89 5.14
N GLY A 107 12.97 1.88 5.65
CA GLY A 107 14.28 2.31 5.11
C GLY A 107 14.20 3.47 4.12
N ALA A 108 13.07 3.61 3.41
CA ALA A 108 12.78 4.82 2.64
C ALA A 108 12.27 5.93 3.57
N GLU A 109 12.64 7.18 3.29
CA GLU A 109 12.18 8.36 4.01
C GLU A 109 11.65 9.41 3.01
N PRO A 110 10.35 9.78 3.08
CA PRO A 110 9.33 9.20 3.94
C PRO A 110 8.87 7.80 3.46
N ALA A 111 8.17 7.09 4.33
CA ALA A 111 7.47 5.85 4.00
C ALA A 111 6.16 5.78 4.78
N TRP A 112 5.08 6.16 4.12
CA TRP A 112 3.72 6.02 4.60
C TRP A 112 3.22 4.59 4.31
N GLY A 113 2.35 4.07 5.18
CA GLY A 113 1.65 2.82 4.90
C GLY A 113 0.48 3.03 3.94
N SER A 114 -0.04 1.95 3.36
CA SER A 114 -1.33 1.98 2.65
C SER A 114 -2.14 0.73 2.94
N VAL A 115 -3.45 0.83 2.75
CA VAL A 115 -4.40 -0.28 2.87
C VAL A 115 -5.33 -0.23 1.66
N VAL A 116 -5.79 -1.38 1.17
CA VAL A 116 -6.80 -1.48 0.11
C VAL A 116 -7.77 -2.62 0.37
N GLY A 117 -9.03 -2.47 -0.06
CA GLY A 117 -10.02 -3.54 -0.14
C GLY A 117 -9.74 -4.50 -1.32
N VAL A 118 -9.63 -5.79 -1.03
CA VAL A 118 -9.28 -6.81 -2.04
C VAL A 118 -10.41 -7.06 -3.03
N ASP A 119 -11.66 -7.03 -2.57
CA ASP A 119 -12.83 -7.28 -3.43
C ASP A 119 -12.89 -6.26 -4.57
N GLN A 120 -12.66 -4.98 -4.27
CA GLN A 120 -12.64 -3.93 -5.27
C GLN A 120 -11.50 -4.11 -6.29
N VAL A 121 -10.28 -4.42 -5.81
CA VAL A 121 -9.14 -4.69 -6.69
C VAL A 121 -9.49 -5.82 -7.66
N VAL A 122 -9.99 -6.95 -7.16
CA VAL A 122 -10.27 -8.14 -7.99
C VAL A 122 -11.43 -7.90 -8.96
N VAL A 123 -12.51 -7.27 -8.51
CA VAL A 123 -13.71 -7.05 -9.32
C VAL A 123 -13.48 -6.01 -10.40
N GLU A 124 -12.78 -4.91 -10.09
CA GLU A 124 -12.67 -3.77 -10.99
C GLU A 124 -11.46 -3.85 -11.94
N SER A 125 -10.37 -4.56 -11.59
CA SER A 125 -9.16 -4.63 -12.45
C SER A 125 -9.43 -4.95 -13.92
N PRO A 126 -10.32 -5.90 -14.29
CA PRO A 126 -10.59 -6.23 -15.68
C PRO A 126 -11.26 -5.11 -16.49
N ASP A 127 -11.92 -4.16 -15.82
CA ASP A 127 -12.66 -3.05 -16.45
C ASP A 127 -11.78 -1.79 -16.64
N HIS A 128 -10.53 -1.82 -16.14
CA HIS A 128 -9.61 -0.70 -16.19
C HIS A 128 -8.37 -0.97 -17.08
N PRO A 129 -7.81 0.08 -17.73
CA PRO A 129 -6.60 -0.03 -18.56
C PRO A 129 -5.45 -0.73 -17.84
N GLU A 130 -4.58 -1.41 -18.58
CA GLU A 130 -3.49 -2.25 -18.04
C GLU A 130 -2.48 -1.49 -17.15
N ASP A 131 -2.30 -0.20 -17.40
CA ASP A 131 -1.40 0.70 -16.67
C ASP A 131 -2.08 1.44 -15.50
N SER A 132 -3.37 1.16 -15.26
CA SER A 132 -4.12 1.75 -14.15
C SER A 132 -4.14 0.83 -12.92
N PHE A 133 -4.08 1.44 -11.73
CA PHE A 133 -4.11 0.76 -10.44
C PHE A 133 -5.14 1.40 -9.51
N LEU A 134 -5.75 0.63 -8.62
CA LEU A 134 -6.65 1.14 -7.59
C LEU A 134 -5.85 1.73 -6.42
N PHE A 135 -6.03 3.01 -6.14
CA PHE A 135 -5.44 3.73 -5.00
C PHE A 135 -6.46 3.88 -3.87
N ASP A 136 -6.92 2.76 -3.31
CA ASP A 136 -7.95 2.72 -2.25
C ASP A 136 -9.19 3.54 -2.64
N ASP A 137 -9.77 4.31 -1.71
CA ASP A 137 -10.94 5.17 -1.97
C ASP A 137 -10.67 6.31 -2.99
N LEU A 138 -9.42 6.53 -3.39
CA LEU A 138 -9.06 7.54 -4.40
C LEU A 138 -9.33 7.06 -5.84
N GLY A 139 -9.69 5.79 -6.01
CA GLY A 139 -10.07 5.19 -7.27
C GLY A 139 -8.90 4.77 -8.15
N TRP A 140 -9.23 4.38 -9.38
CA TRP A 140 -8.28 3.92 -10.38
C TRP A 140 -7.49 5.09 -10.97
N LYS A 141 -6.16 4.98 -10.96
CA LYS A 141 -5.25 6.00 -11.47
C LYS A 141 -4.20 5.38 -12.38
N ASP A 142 -3.93 6.07 -13.48
CA ASP A 142 -2.78 5.85 -14.35
C ASP A 142 -1.59 6.75 -13.92
N PRO A 143 -0.40 6.60 -14.53
CA PRO A 143 0.75 7.47 -14.25
C PRO A 143 0.47 8.98 -14.36
N THR A 144 -0.33 9.39 -15.34
CA THR A 144 -0.62 10.81 -15.55
C THR A 144 -1.49 11.37 -14.43
N ALA A 145 -2.48 10.61 -13.97
CA ALA A 145 -3.34 11.00 -12.86
C ALA A 145 -2.57 11.07 -11.54
N VAL A 146 -1.69 10.10 -11.27
CA VAL A 146 -0.83 10.11 -10.08
C VAL A 146 0.10 11.33 -10.09
N ASP A 147 0.77 11.61 -11.21
CA ASP A 147 1.65 12.78 -11.34
C ASP A 147 0.92 14.11 -11.11
N ALA A 148 -0.37 14.19 -11.49
CA ALA A 148 -1.17 15.40 -11.37
C ALA A 148 -1.71 15.64 -9.95
N GLU A 149 -1.95 14.57 -9.18
CA GLU A 149 -2.68 14.63 -7.90
C GLU A 149 -1.78 14.37 -6.66
N ASN A 150 -0.63 13.73 -6.85
CA ASN A 150 0.32 13.45 -5.79
C ASN A 150 0.91 14.75 -5.22
N GLY A 151 0.93 14.87 -3.90
CA GLY A 151 1.36 16.08 -3.18
C GLY A 151 0.30 17.19 -3.15
N THR A 152 -0.88 16.98 -3.74
CA THR A 152 -1.99 17.95 -3.69
C THR A 152 -3.29 17.37 -3.17
N SER A 153 -3.62 16.13 -3.52
CA SER A 153 -4.88 15.47 -3.16
C SER A 153 -4.65 14.19 -2.37
N PHE A 154 -3.49 13.56 -2.53
CA PHE A 154 -3.01 12.44 -1.74
C PHE A 154 -1.48 12.40 -1.78
N LEU A 155 -0.86 11.54 -0.98
CA LEU A 155 0.55 11.19 -1.07
C LEU A 155 0.70 9.76 -1.54
N THR A 156 1.47 9.55 -2.60
CA THR A 156 2.02 8.21 -2.83
C THR A 156 2.91 7.83 -1.64
N VAL A 157 3.02 6.53 -1.34
CA VAL A 157 3.62 6.04 -0.09
C VAL A 157 5.02 6.58 0.24
N CYS A 158 5.81 7.02 -0.75
CA CYS A 158 7.15 7.57 -0.52
C CYS A 158 7.29 9.05 -0.91
N THR A 159 6.18 9.79 -1.01
CA THR A 159 6.20 11.23 -1.28
C THR A 159 6.26 12.04 0.02
N PRO A 160 7.19 13.02 0.13
CA PRO A 160 7.22 14.00 1.22
C PRO A 160 5.88 14.70 1.43
N ASP A 161 5.48 14.82 2.69
CA ASP A 161 4.32 15.63 3.06
C ASP A 161 4.65 17.12 2.81
N PRO A 162 3.86 17.84 1.99
CA PRO A 162 4.11 19.25 1.68
C PRO A 162 3.97 20.19 2.89
N GLU A 163 3.34 19.75 3.98
CA GLU A 163 3.10 20.57 5.18
C GLU A 163 4.09 20.29 6.32
N GLN A 164 5.07 19.39 6.13
CA GLN A 164 6.10 19.04 7.12
C GLN A 164 7.51 19.52 6.76
#